data_AF-A0A2P4PVY7-F1
#
_entry.id   AF-A0A2P4PVY7-F1
#
_cell.length_a   1.000
_cell.length_b   1.000
_cell.length_c   1.000
_cell.angle_alpha   90.00
_cell.angle_beta   90.00
_cell.angle_gamma   90.00
#
_symmetry.space_group_name_H-M   'P 1'
#
loop_
_entity.id
_entity.type
_entity.pdbx_description
1 polymer ?
#
loop_
_entity_poly.entity_id
_entity_poly.type
_entity_poly.pdbx_seq_one_letter_code
_entity_poly.pdbx_strand_id
1 'polypeptide(L)'
;MSFFRVFKYYETYYAIVIRIAKRVMFFFTNFIMVILISFSYAFYTILSPKMNYPLDERIVNDDPNNPWNLSPNYQVFVNNTSVNSNLFILQKPDENTNMFTTFATSFFATCLLLTGDTSSFSNWTYEENPTLMILMILFAFFMAIYILNVFIALFSEATKDRDDSFLITRAEFLAEVELFYLLPFQRRWNDWFPEMIYYCANINETRKKVKEMIDKGEWNTNKISESRKKLMEKLNIPLENEISLQDILEEIQAMKNSSQNMLAEMQEIKKRLQ
;
A
#
# COMPACT_ATOMS: atom_id res chain seq x y z
N MET A 1 -27.11 -12.12 -16.88
CA MET A 1 -26.64 -12.26 -15.48
C MET A 1 -25.21 -12.79 -15.30
N SER A 2 -24.46 -13.19 -16.35
CA SER A 2 -23.08 -13.67 -16.21
C SER A 2 -22.02 -12.56 -16.29
N PHE A 3 -22.25 -11.52 -17.11
CA PHE A 3 -21.32 -10.41 -17.33
C PHE A 3 -21.06 -9.54 -16.08
N PHE A 4 -22.09 -9.25 -15.27
CA PHE A 4 -21.95 -8.46 -14.04
C PHE A 4 -21.30 -9.21 -12.86
N ARG A 5 -21.21 -10.55 -12.92
CA ARG A 5 -20.60 -11.35 -11.84
C ARG A 5 -19.07 -11.20 -11.83
N VAL A 6 -18.49 -10.95 -13.00
CA VAL A 6 -17.07 -10.63 -13.17
C VAL A 6 -16.77 -9.24 -12.58
N PHE A 7 -17.56 -8.22 -12.93
CA PHE A 7 -17.42 -6.87 -12.39
C PHE A 7 -17.58 -6.77 -10.88
N LYS A 8 -18.44 -7.59 -10.25
CA LYS A 8 -18.68 -7.55 -8.80
C LYS A 8 -17.42 -7.85 -7.97
N TYR A 9 -16.54 -8.73 -8.48
CA TYR A 9 -15.25 -9.01 -7.86
C TYR A 9 -14.28 -7.84 -8.10
N TYR A 10 -14.18 -7.35 -9.34
CA TYR A 10 -13.25 -6.27 -9.71
C TYR A 10 -13.58 -4.91 -9.06
N GLU A 11 -14.86 -4.55 -8.91
CA GLU A 11 -15.28 -3.29 -8.29
C GLU A 11 -14.83 -3.18 -6.84
N THR A 12 -14.82 -4.30 -6.11
CA THR A 12 -14.46 -4.32 -4.70
C THR A 12 -12.95 -4.13 -4.51
N TYR A 13 -12.14 -4.83 -5.31
CA TYR A 13 -10.69 -4.62 -5.33
C TYR A 13 -10.33 -3.22 -5.82
N TYR A 14 -11.03 -2.71 -6.84
CA TYR A 14 -10.78 -1.39 -7.41
C TYR A 14 -11.11 -0.26 -6.42
N ALA A 15 -12.23 -0.37 -5.69
CA ALA A 15 -12.60 0.59 -4.65
C ALA A 15 -11.58 0.61 -3.49
N ILE A 16 -11.09 -0.57 -3.07
CA ILE A 16 -10.05 -0.70 -2.05
C ILE A 16 -8.73 -0.10 -2.54
N VAL A 17 -8.30 -0.43 -3.76
CA VAL A 17 -7.08 0.12 -4.37
C VAL A 17 -7.16 1.64 -4.50
N ILE A 18 -8.30 2.21 -4.89
CA ILE A 18 -8.49 3.66 -4.95
C ILE A 18 -8.47 4.31 -3.56
N ARG A 19 -9.07 3.68 -2.54
CA ARG A 19 -9.11 4.21 -1.17
C ARG A 19 -7.69 4.22 -0.57
N ILE A 20 -6.94 3.13 -0.75
CA ILE A 20 -5.53 3.01 -0.35
C ILE A 20 -4.67 4.01 -1.13
N ALA A 21 -4.85 4.09 -2.45
CA ALA A 21 -4.16 5.05 -3.28
C ALA A 21 -4.44 6.48 -2.78
N LYS A 22 -5.68 6.89 -2.55
CA LYS A 22 -5.96 8.25 -2.05
C LYS A 22 -5.26 8.58 -0.73
N ARG A 23 -5.20 7.63 0.21
CA ARG A 23 -4.59 7.83 1.54
C ARG A 23 -3.07 7.92 1.49
N VAL A 24 -2.45 7.09 0.65
CA VAL A 24 -1.00 6.94 0.53
C VAL A 24 -0.43 7.95 -0.48
N MET A 25 -1.09 8.13 -1.61
CA MET A 25 -0.62 8.96 -2.73
C MET A 25 -0.39 10.40 -2.32
N PHE A 26 -1.19 11.01 -1.44
CA PHE A 26 -0.96 12.42 -1.09
C PHE A 26 0.43 12.63 -0.47
N PHE A 27 0.82 11.82 0.52
CA PHE A 27 2.12 11.97 1.18
C PHE A 27 3.28 11.67 0.21
N PHE A 28 3.17 10.57 -0.54
CA PHE A 28 4.21 10.16 -1.48
C PHE A 28 4.34 11.12 -2.67
N THR A 29 3.24 11.69 -3.16
CA THR A 29 3.22 12.71 -4.24
C THR A 29 3.93 13.99 -3.81
N ASN A 30 3.73 14.45 -2.57
CA ASN A 30 4.45 15.63 -2.07
C ASN A 30 5.96 15.35 -1.98
N PHE A 31 6.36 14.17 -1.49
CA PHE A 31 7.76 13.81 -1.36
C PHE A 31 8.48 13.67 -2.71
N ILE A 32 7.87 13.02 -3.71
CA ILE A 32 8.44 12.92 -5.05
C ILE A 32 8.54 14.28 -5.74
N MET A 33 7.56 15.18 -5.55
CA MET A 33 7.62 16.52 -6.11
C MET A 33 8.81 17.33 -5.57
N VAL A 34 9.12 17.20 -4.27
CA VAL A 34 10.30 17.86 -3.66
C VAL A 34 11.60 17.33 -4.27
N ILE A 35 11.71 16.01 -4.47
CA ILE A 35 12.88 15.38 -5.10
C ILE A 35 13.01 15.87 -6.54
N LEU A 36 11.94 15.79 -7.33
CA LEU A 36 11.95 16.20 -8.74
C LEU A 36 12.34 17.66 -8.88
N ILE A 37 11.74 18.58 -8.12
CA ILE A 37 12.08 20.01 -8.17
C ILE A 37 13.56 20.24 -7.83
N SER A 38 14.06 19.59 -6.78
CA SER A 38 15.46 19.75 -6.33
C SER A 38 16.46 19.29 -7.38
N PHE A 39 16.26 18.10 -7.95
CA PHE A 39 17.14 17.57 -8.99
C PHE A 39 16.99 18.31 -10.32
N SER A 40 15.77 18.73 -10.68
CA SER A 40 15.55 19.56 -11.88
C SER A 40 16.28 20.88 -11.79
N TYR A 41 16.33 21.49 -10.61
CA TYR A 41 17.10 22.71 -10.39
C TYR A 41 18.61 22.47 -10.47
N ALA A 42 19.10 21.35 -9.93
CA ALA A 42 20.51 20.97 -10.01
C ALA A 42 20.95 20.71 -11.47
N PHE A 43 20.17 19.93 -12.23
CA PHE A 43 20.42 19.69 -13.65
C PHE A 43 20.34 20.98 -14.47
N TYR A 44 19.32 21.81 -14.23
CA TYR A 44 19.20 23.12 -14.86
C TYR A 44 20.45 23.97 -14.63
N THR A 45 20.93 24.05 -13.39
CA THR A 45 22.11 24.87 -13.07
C THR A 45 23.39 24.37 -13.75
N ILE A 46 23.55 23.05 -13.87
CA ILE A 46 24.76 22.44 -14.45
C ILE A 46 24.73 22.43 -15.98
N LEU A 47 23.57 22.20 -16.60
CA LEU A 47 23.40 21.94 -18.03
C LEU A 47 22.80 23.13 -18.81
N SER A 48 22.38 24.19 -18.14
CA SER A 48 21.97 25.43 -18.80
C SER A 48 23.15 26.07 -19.52
N PRO A 49 22.95 26.62 -20.73
CA PRO A 49 23.93 27.49 -21.35
C PRO A 49 24.13 28.76 -20.50
N LYS A 50 25.34 29.30 -20.50
CA LYS A 50 25.75 30.49 -19.72
C LYS A 50 25.32 31.80 -20.38
N MET A 51 25.06 31.75 -21.68
CA MET A 51 24.74 32.91 -22.52
C MET A 51 23.44 32.64 -23.28
N ASN A 52 22.78 33.70 -23.72
CA ASN A 52 21.64 33.57 -24.63
C ASN A 52 22.10 32.93 -25.95
N TYR A 53 21.36 31.92 -26.40
CA TYR A 53 21.62 31.22 -27.65
C TYR A 53 20.49 31.50 -28.66
N PRO A 54 20.77 32.19 -29.78
CA PRO A 54 19.86 32.20 -30.91
C PRO A 54 20.02 30.90 -31.71
N LEU A 55 18.90 30.30 -32.11
CA LEU A 55 18.90 29.11 -32.98
C LEU A 55 19.18 29.45 -34.45
N ASP A 56 18.99 30.70 -34.85
CA ASP A 56 19.12 31.11 -36.26
C ASP A 56 20.54 31.50 -36.67
N GLU A 57 21.38 31.83 -35.68
CA GLU A 57 22.76 32.22 -35.91
C GLU A 57 23.69 31.32 -35.11
N ARG A 58 24.70 30.77 -35.78
CA ARG A 58 25.70 29.93 -35.13
C ARG A 58 26.63 30.80 -34.30
N ILE A 59 26.55 30.65 -32.98
CA ILE A 59 27.48 31.24 -32.03
C ILE A 59 28.43 30.14 -31.55
N VAL A 60 29.71 30.28 -31.87
CA VAL A 60 30.77 29.40 -31.36
C VAL A 60 31.36 30.05 -30.11
N ASN A 61 31.26 29.37 -28.98
CA ASN A 61 31.85 29.79 -27.72
C ASN A 61 32.40 28.56 -26.98
N ASP A 62 33.19 28.80 -25.92
CA ASP A 62 33.77 27.74 -25.08
C ASP A 62 32.77 27.21 -24.04
N ASP A 63 31.47 27.42 -24.23
CA ASP A 63 30.43 26.92 -23.34
C ASP A 63 30.07 25.47 -23.72
N PRO A 64 30.34 24.46 -22.87
CA PRO A 64 30.02 23.07 -23.18
C PRO A 64 28.52 22.82 -23.31
N ASN A 65 27.68 23.68 -22.74
CA ASN A 65 26.22 23.54 -22.75
C ASN A 65 25.54 24.28 -23.91
N ASN A 66 26.31 24.94 -24.78
CA ASN A 66 25.78 25.60 -25.97
C ASN A 66 25.21 24.55 -26.94
N PRO A 67 23.93 24.66 -27.37
CA PRO A 67 23.32 23.73 -28.31
C PRO A 67 24.11 23.53 -29.62
N TRP A 68 24.83 24.55 -30.07
CA TRP A 68 25.70 24.46 -31.26
C TRP A 68 26.93 23.58 -31.06
N ASN A 69 27.40 23.40 -29.82
CA ASN A 69 28.50 22.50 -29.47
C ASN A 69 28.00 21.07 -29.19
N LEU A 70 26.74 20.93 -28.78
CA LEU A 70 26.07 19.64 -28.53
C LEU A 70 25.54 18.99 -29.81
N SER A 71 25.30 19.77 -30.86
CA SER A 71 24.74 19.27 -32.12
C SER A 71 25.74 18.34 -32.84
N PRO A 72 25.28 17.21 -33.41
CA PRO A 72 26.16 16.26 -34.07
C PRO A 72 26.81 16.86 -35.33
N ASN A 73 28.09 16.53 -35.50
CA ASN A 73 28.89 16.89 -36.65
C ASN A 73 29.17 15.65 -37.49
N TYR A 74 28.80 15.70 -38.77
CA TYR A 74 29.00 14.59 -39.70
C TYR A 74 30.21 14.87 -40.59
N GLN A 75 31.29 14.14 -40.40
CA GLN A 75 32.44 14.21 -41.29
C GLN A 75 32.11 13.57 -42.64
N VAL A 76 32.40 14.28 -43.73
CA VAL A 76 32.22 13.75 -45.08
C VAL A 76 33.49 12.98 -45.44
N PHE A 77 33.44 11.65 -45.40
CA PHE A 77 34.52 10.80 -45.88
C PHE A 77 34.47 10.73 -47.41
N VAL A 78 35.39 11.45 -48.07
CA VAL A 78 35.58 11.37 -49.53
C VAL A 78 36.85 10.59 -49.81
N ASN A 79 36.86 9.84 -50.93
CA ASN A 79 37.99 9.00 -51.33
C ASN A 79 39.32 9.79 -51.43
N ASN A 80 40.44 9.08 -51.29
CA ASN A 80 41.80 9.58 -51.04
C ASN A 80 42.37 10.58 -52.08
N THR A 81 41.64 10.88 -53.15
CA THR A 81 42.00 11.82 -54.24
C THR A 81 41.27 13.16 -54.17
N SER A 82 40.44 13.39 -53.14
CA SER A 82 39.72 14.66 -52.99
C SER A 82 40.56 15.75 -52.29
N VAL A 83 40.45 16.98 -52.79
CA VAL A 83 41.26 18.14 -52.37
C VAL A 83 40.76 18.75 -51.04
N ASN A 84 39.62 18.27 -50.51
CA ASN A 84 38.95 18.85 -49.34
C ASN A 84 38.66 17.77 -48.28
N SER A 85 39.69 17.38 -47.54
CA SER A 85 39.66 16.31 -46.53
C SER A 85 38.95 16.68 -45.21
N ASN A 86 38.55 17.94 -45.03
CA ASN A 86 37.98 18.47 -43.78
C ASN A 86 36.56 19.06 -43.96
N LEU A 87 35.75 18.53 -44.87
CA LEU A 87 34.33 18.92 -44.95
C LEU A 87 33.52 18.22 -43.85
N PHE A 88 32.73 19.00 -43.12
CA PHE A 88 31.78 18.49 -42.14
C PHE A 88 30.43 19.17 -42.30
N ILE A 89 29.36 18.41 -42.08
CA ILE A 89 27.98 18.90 -42.07
C ILE A 89 27.58 19.05 -40.61
N LEU A 90 27.19 20.27 -40.23
CA LEU A 90 26.61 20.59 -38.93
C LEU A 90 25.10 20.42 -39.00
N GLN A 91 24.53 19.68 -38.06
CA GLN A 91 23.09 19.73 -37.85
C GLN A 91 22.72 21.09 -37.19
N LYS A 92 21.63 21.72 -37.63
CA LYS A 92 21.09 22.90 -36.94
C LYS A 92 20.47 22.40 -35.62
N PRO A 93 20.87 22.94 -34.45
CA PRO A 93 20.25 22.58 -33.19
C PRO A 93 18.80 23.07 -33.16
N ASP A 94 17.98 22.37 -32.39
CA ASP A 94 16.61 22.71 -32.09
C ASP A 94 16.43 22.97 -30.57
N GLU A 95 15.20 23.29 -30.16
CA GLU A 95 14.88 23.51 -28.74
C GLU A 95 15.08 22.25 -27.88
N ASN A 96 15.04 21.05 -28.48
CA ASN A 96 15.20 19.79 -27.78
C ASN A 96 16.68 19.37 -27.64
N THR A 97 17.57 19.98 -28.42
CA THR A 97 19.02 19.71 -28.39
C THR A 97 19.62 20.03 -27.02
N ASN A 98 19.08 21.02 -26.31
CA ASN A 98 19.36 21.20 -24.88
C ASN A 98 18.05 21.46 -24.14
N MET A 99 17.50 20.44 -23.47
CA MET A 99 16.28 20.57 -22.69
C MET A 99 16.48 21.33 -21.36
N PHE A 100 17.69 21.71 -20.97
CA PHE A 100 17.98 22.37 -19.70
C PHE A 100 18.09 23.90 -19.81
N THR A 101 17.58 24.46 -20.90
CA THR A 101 17.59 25.91 -21.17
C THR A 101 16.55 26.67 -20.37
N THR A 102 15.44 26.03 -20.02
CA THR A 102 14.44 26.58 -19.10
C THR A 102 14.18 25.62 -17.95
N PHE A 103 13.76 26.16 -16.81
CA PHE A 103 13.42 25.32 -15.65
C PHE A 103 12.28 24.34 -15.98
N ALA A 104 11.28 24.76 -16.76
CA ALA A 104 10.14 23.91 -17.12
C ALA A 104 10.57 22.69 -17.96
N THR A 105 11.43 22.90 -18.95
CA THR A 105 11.96 21.81 -19.79
C THR A 105 12.95 20.93 -19.02
N SER A 106 13.74 21.50 -18.10
CA SER A 106 14.59 20.74 -17.17
C SER A 106 13.76 19.83 -16.25
N PHE A 107 12.64 20.36 -15.72
CA PHE A 107 11.71 19.58 -14.92
C PHE A 107 11.11 18.43 -15.73
N PHE A 108 10.71 18.70 -16.97
CA PHE A 108 10.21 17.66 -17.86
C PHE A 108 11.27 16.57 -18.16
N ALA A 109 12.52 16.96 -18.46
CA ALA A 109 13.62 16.03 -18.65
C ALA A 109 13.90 15.17 -17.39
N THR A 110 13.76 15.76 -16.20
CA THR A 110 13.90 15.03 -14.93
C THR A 110 12.72 14.06 -14.71
N CYS A 111 11.52 14.41 -15.15
CA CYS A 111 10.39 13.48 -15.19
C CYS A 111 10.58 12.34 -16.22
N LEU A 112 11.20 12.60 -17.37
CA LEU A 112 11.58 11.54 -18.32
C LEU A 112 12.60 10.60 -17.69
N LEU A 113 13.62 11.14 -17.02
CA LEU A 113 14.60 10.35 -16.28
C LEU A 113 13.98 9.46 -15.21
N LEU A 114 12.94 9.94 -14.52
CA LEU A 114 12.16 9.15 -13.57
C LEU A 114 11.56 7.89 -14.23
N THR A 115 11.11 8.00 -15.48
CA THR A 115 10.57 6.86 -16.25
C THR A 115 11.66 5.97 -16.86
N GLY A 116 12.93 6.34 -16.69
CA GLY A 116 14.10 5.64 -17.23
C GLY A 116 14.56 6.13 -18.60
N ASP A 117 13.97 7.20 -19.14
CA ASP A 117 14.38 7.80 -20.40
C ASP A 117 15.56 8.76 -20.16
N THR A 118 16.72 8.40 -20.70
CA THR A 118 17.96 9.16 -20.60
C THR A 118 18.29 9.97 -21.86
N SER A 119 17.39 10.00 -22.85
CA SER A 119 17.61 10.71 -24.12
C SER A 119 17.93 12.20 -23.92
N SER A 120 17.30 12.85 -22.93
CA SER A 120 17.58 14.25 -22.62
C SER A 120 19.01 14.50 -22.13
N PHE A 121 19.74 13.48 -21.70
CA PHE A 121 21.11 13.56 -21.16
C PHE A 121 22.16 13.01 -22.12
N SER A 122 21.77 12.40 -23.25
CA SER A 122 22.71 11.71 -24.15
C SER A 122 23.71 12.62 -24.85
N ASN A 123 23.48 13.94 -24.85
CA ASN A 123 24.33 14.90 -25.54
C ASN A 123 25.63 15.20 -24.79
N TRP A 124 25.73 14.82 -23.52
CA TRP A 124 26.94 15.02 -22.71
C TRP A 124 27.71 13.71 -22.52
N THR A 125 29.02 13.76 -22.74
CA THR A 125 29.92 12.66 -22.40
C THR A 125 30.08 12.55 -20.89
N TYR A 126 29.77 11.39 -20.31
CA TYR A 126 29.84 11.17 -18.86
C TYR A 126 31.27 11.19 -18.29
N GLU A 127 32.28 10.81 -19.09
CA GLU A 127 33.68 10.83 -18.69
C GLU A 127 34.20 12.26 -18.47
N GLU A 128 33.73 13.21 -19.28
CA GLU A 128 34.16 14.61 -19.22
C GLU A 128 33.43 15.38 -18.11
N ASN A 129 32.28 14.88 -17.64
CA ASN A 129 31.41 15.55 -16.68
C ASN A 129 31.11 14.65 -15.47
N PRO A 130 32.08 14.41 -14.57
CA PRO A 130 31.90 13.52 -13.43
C PRO A 130 30.79 13.99 -12.49
N THR A 131 30.56 15.30 -12.38
CA THR A 131 29.48 15.87 -11.57
C THR A 131 28.09 15.45 -12.07
N LEU A 132 27.88 15.45 -13.39
CA LEU A 132 26.63 15.00 -14.00
C LEU A 132 26.39 13.51 -13.72
N MET A 133 27.42 12.69 -13.93
CA MET A 133 27.36 11.25 -13.66
C MET A 133 27.00 10.96 -12.20
N ILE A 134 27.65 11.64 -11.24
CA ILE A 134 27.35 11.48 -9.82
C ILE A 134 25.90 11.89 -9.52
N LEU A 135 25.42 13.00 -10.08
CA LEU A 135 24.07 13.48 -9.87
C LEU A 135 23.01 12.51 -10.41
N MET A 136 23.25 11.89 -11.57
CA MET A 136 22.36 10.88 -12.15
C MET A 136 22.33 9.59 -11.31
N ILE A 137 23.49 9.12 -10.84
CA ILE A 137 23.56 7.94 -9.95
C ILE A 137 22.82 8.24 -8.64
N LEU A 138 23.04 9.42 -8.07
CA LEU A 138 22.37 9.86 -6.85
C LEU A 138 20.85 9.93 -7.04
N PHE A 139 20.39 10.50 -8.16
CA PHE A 139 18.98 10.54 -8.52
C PHE A 139 18.38 9.12 -8.57
N ALA A 140 19.02 8.21 -9.30
CA ALA A 140 18.57 6.82 -9.39
C ALA A 140 18.49 6.14 -8.02
N PHE A 141 19.45 6.39 -7.12
CA PHE A 141 19.46 5.87 -5.77
C PHE A 141 18.29 6.40 -4.91
N PHE A 142 18.04 7.72 -4.93
CA PHE A 142 16.88 8.31 -4.24
C PHE A 142 15.56 7.80 -4.80
N MET A 143 15.46 7.64 -6.13
CA MET A 143 14.27 7.08 -6.76
C MET A 143 14.05 5.62 -6.39
N ALA A 144 15.10 4.80 -6.32
CA ALA A 144 14.99 3.41 -5.88
C ALA A 144 14.47 3.31 -4.43
N ILE A 145 15.02 4.13 -3.52
CA ILE A 145 14.54 4.21 -2.13
C ILE A 145 13.07 4.66 -2.08
N TYR A 146 12.72 5.68 -2.85
CA TYR A 146 11.34 6.18 -2.92
C TYR A 146 10.37 5.09 -3.39
N ILE A 147 10.65 4.43 -4.52
CA ILE A 147 9.80 3.37 -5.07
C ILE A 147 9.67 2.22 -4.07
N LEU A 148 10.76 1.83 -3.40
CA LEU A 148 10.72 0.80 -2.37
C LEU A 148 9.86 1.21 -1.16
N ASN A 149 9.96 2.46 -0.71
CA ASN A 149 9.16 2.98 0.40
C ASN A 149 7.67 3.04 0.06
N VAL A 150 7.32 3.45 -1.17
CA VAL A 150 5.95 3.40 -1.70
C VAL A 150 5.46 1.95 -1.72
N PHE A 151 6.28 1.04 -2.24
CA PHE A 151 5.94 -0.37 -2.35
C PHE A 151 5.69 -1.00 -0.96
N ILE A 152 6.56 -0.75 0.02
CA ILE A 152 6.38 -1.21 1.39
C ILE A 152 5.10 -0.64 2.01
N ALA A 153 4.80 0.64 1.79
CA ALA A 153 3.59 1.26 2.31
C ALA A 153 2.31 0.66 1.68
N LEU A 154 2.30 0.48 0.36
CA LEU A 154 1.20 -0.15 -0.36
C LEU A 154 1.03 -1.61 0.05
N PHE A 155 2.13 -2.35 0.20
CA PHE A 155 2.11 -3.74 0.64
C PHE A 155 1.59 -3.87 2.07
N SER A 156 2.08 -3.02 2.98
CA SER A 156 1.64 -2.97 4.37
C SER A 156 0.14 -2.71 4.49
N GLU A 157 -0.38 -1.73 3.74
CA GLU A 157 -1.80 -1.43 3.72
C GLU A 157 -2.62 -2.58 3.12
N ALA A 158 -2.19 -3.17 2.00
CA ALA A 158 -2.86 -4.31 1.37
C ALA A 158 -2.88 -5.56 2.28
N THR A 159 -1.93 -5.70 3.20
CA THR A 159 -1.89 -6.82 4.16
C THR A 159 -2.73 -6.60 5.41
N LYS A 160 -3.07 -5.36 5.76
CA LYS A 160 -3.84 -5.04 6.99
C LYS A 160 -5.34 -5.38 6.91
N ASP A 161 -5.88 -5.55 5.72
CA ASP A 161 -7.33 -5.46 5.49
C ASP A 161 -7.97 -6.80 5.10
N ARG A 162 -7.83 -7.84 5.94
CA ARG A 162 -8.45 -9.15 5.65
C ARG A 162 -9.44 -9.74 6.66
N ASP A 163 -9.44 -9.35 7.93
CA ASP A 163 -10.24 -10.13 8.91
C ASP A 163 -11.47 -9.40 9.49
N ASP A 164 -11.41 -8.10 9.84
CA ASP A 164 -12.53 -7.44 10.55
C ASP A 164 -13.12 -6.18 9.84
N SER A 165 -12.42 -5.59 8.87
CA SER A 165 -12.75 -4.28 8.25
C SER A 165 -13.56 -4.36 6.95
N PHE A 166 -13.57 -5.52 6.30
CA PHE A 166 -14.25 -5.71 5.01
C PHE A 166 -15.77 -5.53 5.14
N LEU A 167 -16.36 -6.08 6.19
CA LEU A 167 -17.80 -5.99 6.43
C LEU A 167 -18.24 -4.57 6.79
N ILE A 168 -17.45 -3.86 7.61
CA ILE A 168 -17.70 -2.47 7.99
C ILE A 168 -17.60 -1.57 6.76
N THR A 169 -16.52 -1.71 5.97
CA THR A 169 -16.34 -0.93 4.73
C THR A 169 -17.45 -1.21 3.72
N ARG A 170 -17.91 -2.46 3.62
CA ARG A 170 -19.00 -2.85 2.73
C ARG A 170 -20.36 -2.32 3.21
N ALA A 171 -20.57 -2.22 4.53
CA ALA A 171 -21.75 -1.62 5.12
C ALA A 171 -21.76 -0.08 4.96
N GLU A 172 -20.62 0.59 5.16
CA GLU A 172 -20.45 2.03 4.88
C GLU A 172 -20.76 2.36 3.42
N PHE A 173 -20.19 1.61 2.49
CA PHE A 173 -20.44 1.80 1.06
C PHE A 173 -21.90 1.55 0.68
N LEU A 174 -22.53 0.50 1.25
CA LEU A 174 -23.95 0.22 1.02
C LEU A 174 -24.84 1.34 1.56
N ALA A 175 -24.53 1.89 2.75
CA ALA A 175 -25.25 3.01 3.34
C ALA A 175 -25.10 4.30 2.51
N GLU A 176 -23.91 4.54 1.94
CA GLU A 176 -23.67 5.68 1.04
C GLU A 176 -24.49 5.55 -0.25
N VAL A 177 -24.52 4.35 -0.85
CA VAL A 177 -25.37 4.05 -2.01
C VAL A 177 -26.85 4.23 -1.66
N GLU A 178 -27.29 3.73 -0.51
CA GLU A 178 -28.68 3.86 -0.06
C GLU A 178 -29.11 5.32 0.17
N LEU A 179 -28.21 6.14 0.72
CA LEU A 179 -28.49 7.53 1.06
C LEU A 179 -28.49 8.45 -0.18
N PHE A 180 -27.54 8.27 -1.10
CA PHE A 180 -27.31 9.20 -2.20
C PHE A 180 -27.87 8.75 -3.55
N TYR A 181 -28.03 7.44 -3.77
CA TYR A 181 -28.31 6.90 -5.11
C TYR A 181 -29.63 6.13 -5.24
N LEU A 182 -30.35 5.89 -4.14
CA LEU A 182 -31.64 5.17 -4.16
C LEU A 182 -32.84 6.07 -3.89
N LEU A 183 -33.89 5.91 -4.70
CA LEU A 183 -35.18 6.58 -4.51
C LEU A 183 -35.99 5.91 -3.38
N PRO A 184 -36.92 6.63 -2.71
CA PRO A 184 -37.66 6.11 -1.57
C PRO A 184 -38.41 4.81 -1.81
N PHE A 185 -38.87 4.57 -3.05
CA PHE A 185 -39.56 3.33 -3.40
C PHE A 185 -38.61 2.15 -3.60
N GLN A 186 -37.37 2.37 -4.07
CA GLN A 186 -36.37 1.31 -4.30
C GLN A 186 -35.85 0.74 -2.97
N ARG A 187 -35.79 1.56 -1.92
CA ARG A 187 -35.42 1.10 -0.56
C ARG A 187 -36.44 0.18 0.08
N ARG A 188 -37.68 0.15 -0.43
CA ARG A 188 -38.77 -0.68 0.08
C ARG A 188 -38.96 -1.97 -0.72
N TRP A 189 -38.09 -2.24 -1.68
CA TRP A 189 -38.13 -3.47 -2.47
C TRP A 189 -37.45 -4.61 -1.71
N ASN A 190 -38.26 -5.57 -1.26
CA ASN A 190 -37.80 -6.76 -0.53
C ASN A 190 -36.79 -7.60 -1.34
N ASP A 191 -36.85 -7.56 -2.67
CA ASP A 191 -35.89 -8.26 -3.54
C ASP A 191 -34.47 -7.66 -3.48
N TRP A 192 -34.35 -6.37 -3.16
CA TRP A 192 -33.07 -5.65 -3.09
C TRP A 192 -32.59 -5.47 -1.65
N PHE A 193 -33.53 -5.28 -0.71
CA PHE A 193 -33.30 -5.16 0.72
C PHE A 193 -34.11 -6.21 1.47
N PRO A 194 -33.57 -7.42 1.63
CA PRO A 194 -34.26 -8.48 2.34
C PRO A 194 -34.35 -8.17 3.83
N GLU A 195 -35.44 -8.61 4.47
CA GLU A 195 -35.67 -8.44 5.90
C GLU A 195 -34.65 -9.22 6.77
N MET A 196 -34.06 -10.29 6.23
CA MET A 196 -33.01 -11.08 6.88
C MET A 196 -31.79 -11.27 6.00
N ILE A 197 -30.60 -11.09 6.58
CA ILE A 197 -29.30 -11.31 5.93
C ILE A 197 -28.62 -12.50 6.60
N TYR A 198 -28.36 -13.56 5.83
CA TYR A 198 -27.61 -14.72 6.31
C TYR A 198 -26.11 -14.52 6.06
N TYR A 199 -25.30 -14.65 7.11
CA TYR A 199 -23.84 -14.66 7.00
C TYR A 199 -23.31 -16.06 7.28
N CYS A 200 -22.49 -16.59 6.36
CA CYS A 200 -21.78 -17.84 6.56
C CYS A 200 -20.41 -17.54 7.17
N ALA A 201 -20.17 -18.03 8.39
CA ALA A 201 -18.88 -17.92 9.06
C ALA A 201 -18.19 -19.30 9.09
N ASN A 202 -16.85 -19.30 9.00
CA ASN A 202 -16.07 -20.53 9.14
C ASN A 202 -16.14 -21.04 10.59
N ILE A 203 -16.48 -22.32 10.78
CA ILE A 203 -16.63 -22.95 12.10
C ILE A 203 -15.35 -22.81 12.94
N ASN A 204 -14.17 -23.01 12.35
CA ASN A 204 -12.89 -22.96 13.07
C ASN A 204 -12.54 -21.54 13.53
N GLU A 205 -12.75 -20.57 12.66
CA GLU A 205 -12.49 -19.15 12.93
C GLU A 205 -13.46 -18.61 13.98
N THR A 206 -14.74 -18.96 13.85
CA THR A 206 -15.78 -18.62 14.82
C THR A 206 -15.45 -19.22 16.18
N ARG A 207 -15.04 -20.49 16.23
CA ARG A 207 -14.62 -21.16 17.48
C ARG A 207 -13.45 -20.43 18.14
N LYS A 208 -12.46 -19.99 17.36
CA LYS A 208 -11.29 -19.24 17.88
C LYS A 208 -11.71 -17.90 18.48
N LYS A 209 -12.50 -17.11 17.75
CA LYS A 209 -12.96 -15.79 18.21
C LYS A 209 -13.86 -15.89 19.44
N VAL A 210 -14.74 -16.90 19.51
CA VAL A 210 -15.59 -17.14 20.70
C VAL A 210 -14.73 -17.49 21.93
N LYS A 211 -13.69 -18.32 21.78
CA LYS A 211 -12.75 -18.59 22.88
C LYS A 211 -12.03 -17.32 23.35
N GLU A 212 -11.52 -16.51 22.42
CA GLU A 212 -10.88 -15.23 22.74
C GLU A 212 -11.83 -14.27 23.48
N MET A 213 -13.12 -14.26 23.14
CA MET A 213 -14.13 -13.44 23.84
C MET A 213 -14.44 -13.95 25.25
N ILE A 214 -14.41 -15.27 25.46
CA ILE A 214 -14.55 -15.88 26.79
C ILE A 214 -13.34 -15.50 27.65
N ASP A 215 -12.13 -15.65 27.12
CA ASP A 215 -10.88 -15.33 27.84
C ASP A 215 -10.80 -13.86 28.27
N LYS A 216 -11.38 -12.94 27.47
CA LYS A 216 -11.46 -11.50 27.78
C LYS A 216 -12.60 -11.12 28.73
N GLY A 217 -13.49 -12.05 29.08
CA GLY A 217 -14.68 -11.78 29.89
C GLY A 217 -15.76 -10.96 29.17
N GLU A 218 -15.63 -10.77 27.85
CA GLU A 218 -16.61 -10.05 27.01
C GLU A 218 -17.83 -10.92 26.68
N TRP A 219 -17.69 -12.24 26.83
CA TRP A 219 -18.76 -13.21 26.64
C TRP A 219 -19.68 -13.27 27.86
N ASN A 220 -20.67 -12.37 27.93
CA ASN A 220 -21.58 -12.29 29.09
C ASN A 220 -22.47 -13.54 29.22
N THR A 221 -22.15 -14.39 30.19
CA THR A 221 -22.81 -15.67 30.52
C THR A 221 -24.09 -15.50 31.36
N ASN A 222 -24.40 -14.29 31.85
CA ASN A 222 -25.54 -14.09 32.75
C ASN A 222 -26.89 -14.00 32.01
N LYS A 223 -26.88 -13.85 30.67
CA LYS A 223 -28.08 -13.76 29.84
C LYS A 223 -27.89 -14.55 28.54
N ILE A 224 -27.62 -15.84 28.66
CA ILE A 224 -27.43 -16.72 27.50
C ILE A 224 -28.77 -16.87 26.77
N SER A 225 -28.90 -16.20 25.61
CA SER A 225 -30.04 -16.44 24.71
C SER A 225 -29.99 -17.86 24.18
N GLU A 226 -31.16 -18.43 23.85
CA GLU A 226 -31.27 -19.77 23.29
C GLU A 226 -30.42 -19.96 22.02
N SER A 227 -30.27 -18.90 21.22
CA SER A 227 -29.40 -18.86 20.04
C SER A 227 -27.92 -19.04 20.37
N ARG A 228 -27.44 -18.52 21.51
CA ARG A 228 -26.05 -18.69 21.94
C ARG A 228 -25.77 -20.12 22.41
N LYS A 229 -26.72 -20.77 23.10
CA LYS A 229 -26.58 -22.18 23.48
C LYS A 229 -26.44 -23.07 22.25
N LYS A 230 -27.33 -22.89 21.27
CA LYS A 230 -27.30 -23.60 19.98
C LYS A 230 -26.00 -23.34 19.21
N LEU A 231 -25.44 -22.14 19.31
CA LEU A 231 -24.14 -21.82 18.72
C LEU A 231 -23.00 -22.55 19.42
N MET A 232 -22.93 -22.53 20.75
CA MET A 232 -21.87 -23.21 21.51
C MET A 232 -21.91 -24.73 21.31
N GLU A 233 -23.10 -25.32 21.26
CA GLU A 233 -23.31 -26.71 20.91
C GLU A 233 -22.77 -27.02 19.51
N LYS A 234 -23.15 -26.24 18.49
CA LYS A 234 -22.63 -26.39 17.12
C LYS A 234 -21.11 -26.19 17.02
N LEU A 235 -20.53 -25.36 17.88
CA LEU A 235 -19.09 -25.10 17.91
C LEU A 235 -18.32 -26.11 18.77
N ASN A 236 -18.98 -27.02 19.49
CA ASN A 236 -18.38 -27.93 20.48
C ASN A 236 -17.54 -27.20 21.54
N ILE A 237 -18.04 -26.07 22.07
CA ILE A 237 -17.39 -25.35 23.17
C ILE A 237 -18.10 -25.73 24.48
N PRO A 238 -17.39 -26.25 25.50
CA PRO A 238 -18.02 -26.64 26.76
C PRO A 238 -18.65 -25.42 27.43
N LEU A 239 -19.87 -25.60 27.94
CA LEU A 239 -20.58 -24.54 28.66
C LEU A 239 -19.97 -24.45 30.06
N GLU A 240 -19.41 -23.29 30.41
CA GLU A 240 -18.73 -23.05 31.69
C GLU A 240 -19.59 -23.38 32.93
N ASN A 241 -20.91 -23.35 32.78
CA ASN A 241 -21.86 -23.77 33.82
C ASN A 241 -21.82 -25.28 34.15
N GLU A 242 -21.40 -26.15 33.23
CA GLU A 242 -21.25 -27.58 33.55
C GLU A 242 -19.94 -27.85 34.29
N ILE A 243 -18.86 -27.18 33.91
CA ILE A 243 -17.54 -27.32 34.56
C ILE A 243 -17.59 -26.79 35.99
N SER A 244 -18.18 -25.61 36.21
CA SER A 244 -18.29 -25.04 37.56
C SER A 244 -19.16 -25.87 38.50
N LEU A 245 -20.24 -26.50 38.00
CA LEU A 245 -21.06 -27.40 38.80
C LEU A 245 -20.34 -28.71 39.13
N GLN A 246 -19.51 -29.22 38.22
CA GLN A 246 -18.71 -30.43 38.44
C GLN A 246 -17.65 -30.20 39.52
N ASP A 247 -16.92 -29.07 39.44
CA ASP A 247 -15.88 -28.70 40.40
C ASP A 247 -16.47 -28.44 41.79
N ILE A 248 -17.62 -27.76 41.86
CA ILE A 248 -18.37 -27.57 43.12
C ILE A 248 -18.82 -28.92 43.71
N LEU A 249 -19.24 -29.88 42.88
CA LEU A 249 -19.66 -31.20 43.33
C LEU A 249 -18.47 -32.01 43.89
N GLU A 250 -17.30 -31.93 43.26
CA GLU A 250 -16.08 -32.58 43.72
C GLU A 250 -15.59 -31.99 45.06
N GLU A 251 -15.62 -30.66 45.22
CA GLU A 251 -15.31 -30.01 46.51
C GLU A 251 -16.28 -30.43 47.63
N ILE A 252 -17.58 -30.50 47.34
CA ILE A 252 -18.59 -30.95 48.30
C ILE A 252 -18.36 -32.41 48.71
N GLN A 253 -18.00 -33.28 47.76
CA GLN A 253 -17.67 -34.68 48.07
C GLN A 253 -16.39 -34.80 48.91
N ALA A 254 -15.36 -34.03 48.60
CA ALA A 254 -14.11 -34.00 49.37
C ALA A 254 -14.35 -33.53 50.82
N MET A 255 -15.13 -32.46 51.01
CA MET A 255 -15.52 -31.97 52.35
C MET A 255 -16.34 -33.01 53.12
N LYS A 256 -17.28 -33.69 52.46
CA LYS A 256 -18.09 -34.75 53.08
C LYS A 256 -17.23 -35.92 53.57
N ASN A 257 -16.28 -36.37 52.76
CA ASN A 257 -15.38 -37.47 53.14
C ASN A 257 -14.44 -37.07 54.29
N SER A 258 -13.91 -35.85 54.27
CA SER A 258 -13.10 -35.31 55.37
C SER A 258 -13.89 -35.25 56.69
N SER A 259 -15.14 -34.79 56.64
CA SER A 259 -16.03 -34.76 57.81
C SER A 259 -16.32 -36.15 58.37
N GLN A 260 -16.52 -37.15 57.51
CA GLN A 260 -16.73 -38.54 57.92
C GLN A 260 -15.49 -39.14 58.61
N ASN A 261 -14.29 -38.86 58.09
CA ASN A 261 -13.04 -39.31 58.70
C ASN A 261 -12.82 -38.69 60.09
N MET A 262 -13.05 -37.37 60.23
CA MET A 262 -12.98 -36.71 61.53
C MET A 262 -13.98 -37.30 62.55
N LEU A 263 -15.19 -37.65 62.10
CA LEU A 263 -16.20 -38.27 62.98
C LEU A 263 -15.75 -39.67 63.44
N ALA A 264 -15.13 -40.46 62.56
CA ALA A 264 -14.60 -41.78 62.89
C ALA A 264 -13.46 -41.68 63.93
N GLU A 265 -12.53 -40.75 63.74
CA GLU A 265 -11.45 -40.49 64.70
C GLU A 265 -11.98 -40.03 66.06
N MET A 266 -12.98 -39.15 66.10
CA MET A 266 -13.63 -38.74 67.34
C MET A 266 -14.32 -39.91 68.07
N GLN A 267 -14.96 -40.82 67.32
CA GLN A 267 -15.58 -42.02 67.90
C GLN A 267 -14.53 -42.98 68.47
N GLU A 268 -13.37 -43.08 67.82
CA GLU A 268 -12.27 -43.92 68.31
C GLU A 268 -11.59 -43.32 69.55
N ILE A 269 -11.37 -42.01 69.59
CA ILE A 269 -10.89 -41.31 70.78
C ILE A 269 -11.87 -41.47 71.94
N LYS A 270 -13.18 -41.36 71.68
CA LYS A 270 -14.22 -41.57 72.70
C LYS A 270 -14.19 -42.98 73.29
N LYS A 271 -13.92 -44.01 72.47
CA LYS A 271 -13.77 -45.40 72.94
C LYS A 271 -12.52 -45.61 73.79
N ARG A 272 -11.45 -44.85 73.59
CA ARG A 272 -10.20 -44.95 74.38
C ARG A 272 -10.28 -44.24 75.74
N LEU A 273 -11.31 -43.43 75.97
CA LEU A 273 -11.52 -42.65 77.19
C LEU A 273 -12.59 -43.25 78.14
N GLN A 274 -13.22 -44.37 77.76
CA GLN A 274 -14.12 -45.17 78.60
C GLN A 274 -13.43 -46.46 79.03
#